data_AF-A0A3R9TMM2-F1
#
_entry.id   AF-A0A3R9TMM2-F1
#
_cell.length_a   1.000
_cell.length_b   1.000
_cell.length_c   1.000
_cell.angle_alpha   90.00
_cell.angle_beta   90.00
_cell.angle_gamma   90.00
#
_symmetry.space_group_name_H-M   'P 1'
#
loop_
_entity.id
_entity.type
_entity.pdbx_description
1 polymer ?
#
loop_
_entity_poly.entity_id
_entity_poly.type
_entity_poly.pdbx_seq_one_letter_code
_entity_poly.pdbx_strand_id
1 'polypeptide(L)' 'MTIKLNPLNAIDFYKADHRRQYPAGTEYVYANFTPRSSRLAKMLPDFDDKVVFFGLQGFIKHFLIDTWNEGFFKQPKQK' A
#
# COMPACT_ATOMS: atom_id res chain seq x y z
N MET A 1 10.88 -6.09 -22.06
CA MET A 1 9.45 -5.93 -21.74
C MET A 1 9.32 -5.63 -20.26
N THR A 2 8.89 -4.43 -19.90
CA THR A 2 8.60 -4.10 -18.50
C THR A 2 7.26 -4.72 -18.15
N ILE A 3 7.21 -5.64 -17.19
CA ILE A 3 5.95 -6.19 -16.69
C ILE A 3 5.15 -5.03 -16.08
N LYS A 4 3.99 -4.70 -16.66
CA LYS A 4 3.07 -3.73 -16.07
C LYS A 4 2.29 -4.39 -14.92
N LEU A 5 2.35 -3.79 -13.73
CA LEU A 5 1.62 -4.25 -12.55
C LEU A 5 0.12 -3.97 -12.69
N ASN A 6 -0.73 -4.96 -12.42
CA ASN A 6 -2.16 -4.71 -12.23
C ASN A 6 -2.39 -4.26 -10.78
N PRO A 7 -2.85 -3.01 -10.55
CA PRO A 7 -3.02 -2.48 -9.19
C PRO A 7 -4.06 -3.23 -8.35
N LEU A 8 -5.04 -3.90 -8.97
CA LEU A 8 -6.03 -4.71 -8.25
C LEU A 8 -5.41 -5.92 -7.54
N ASN A 9 -4.34 -6.47 -8.12
CA ASN A 9 -3.65 -7.65 -7.59
C ASN A 9 -2.50 -7.27 -6.66
N ALA A 10 -2.21 -5.97 -6.49
CA ALA A 10 -1.16 -5.46 -5.62
C ALA A 10 -1.64 -5.35 -4.16
N ILE A 11 -2.27 -6.41 -3.67
CA ILE A 11 -2.74 -6.57 -2.30
C ILE A 11 -2.39 -7.97 -1.81
N ASP A 12 -2.25 -8.14 -0.51
CA ASP A 12 -2.31 -9.46 0.09
C ASP A 12 -3.72 -10.06 -0.16
N PHE A 13 -3.80 -11.29 -0.64
CA PHE A 13 -5.06 -11.86 -1.14
C PHE A 13 -6.20 -11.89 -0.10
N TYR A 14 -5.89 -12.06 1.19
CA TYR A 14 -6.91 -11.98 2.25
C TYR A 14 -7.69 -10.64 2.25
N LYS A 15 -7.08 -9.54 1.79
CA LYS A 15 -7.71 -8.22 1.68
C LYS A 15 -8.79 -8.14 0.60
N ALA A 16 -8.83 -9.08 -0.33
CA ALA A 16 -9.81 -9.08 -1.43
C ALA A 16 -11.26 -9.17 -0.92
N ASP A 17 -11.49 -9.83 0.22
CA ASP A 17 -12.84 -9.98 0.81
C ASP A 17 -13.02 -9.25 2.16
N HIS A 18 -11.96 -8.62 2.70
CA HIS A 18 -12.03 -7.87 3.97
C HIS A 18 -13.20 -6.88 4.05
N ARG A 19 -13.61 -6.29 2.93
CA ARG A 19 -14.72 -5.33 2.90
C ARG A 19 -16.03 -5.91 3.46
N ARG A 20 -16.24 -7.23 3.34
CA ARG A 20 -17.44 -7.92 3.84
C ARG A 20 -17.30 -8.41 5.27
N GLN A 21 -16.08 -8.33 5.82
CA GLN A 21 -15.75 -8.80 7.16
C GLN A 21 -15.83 -7.67 8.20
N TYR A 22 -15.95 -6.41 7.76
CA TYR A 22 -16.21 -5.30 8.67
C TYR A 22 -17.60 -5.42 9.31
N PRO A 23 -17.78 -4.98 10.58
CA PRO A 23 -19.08 -4.96 11.23
C PRO A 23 -20.13 -4.20 10.39
N ALA A 24 -21.37 -4.69 10.40
CA ALA A 24 -22.48 -4.04 9.71
C ALA A 24 -22.64 -2.58 10.17
N GLY A 25 -22.80 -1.66 9.21
CA GLY A 25 -22.88 -0.22 9.48
C GLY A 25 -21.53 0.50 9.61
N THR A 26 -20.41 -0.17 9.33
CA THR A 26 -19.08 0.49 9.29
C THR A 26 -19.00 1.46 8.11
N GLU A 27 -18.79 2.75 8.40
CA GLU A 27 -18.63 3.80 7.38
C GLU A 27 -17.17 4.28 7.23
N TYR A 28 -16.34 4.05 8.25
CA TYR A 28 -14.97 4.56 8.30
C TYR A 28 -14.02 3.59 9.01
N VAL A 29 -12.81 3.45 8.45
CA VAL A 29 -11.71 2.67 9.03
C VAL A 29 -10.46 3.55 9.06
N TYR A 30 -9.91 3.76 10.25
CA TYR A 30 -8.67 4.50 10.45
C TYR A 30 -7.48 3.55 10.61
N ALA A 31 -6.37 3.88 9.95
CA ALA A 31 -5.10 3.18 10.12
C ALA A 31 -3.93 4.18 10.14
N ASN A 32 -2.91 3.89 10.93
CA ASN A 32 -1.68 4.66 10.99
C ASN A 32 -0.46 3.79 10.62
N PHE A 33 0.56 4.44 10.06
CA PHE A 33 1.87 3.84 9.84
C PHE A 33 2.83 4.34 10.92
N THR A 34 3.40 3.43 11.71
CA THR A 34 4.35 3.78 12.78
C THR A 34 5.42 2.70 12.88
N PRO A 35 6.70 3.00 12.61
CA PRO A 35 7.79 2.07 12.86
C PRO A 35 7.99 1.94 14.39
N ARG A 36 7.47 0.84 14.97
CA ARG A 36 7.30 0.74 16.43
C ARG A 36 8.57 0.34 17.21
N SER A 37 9.47 -0.46 16.61
CA SER A 37 10.67 -0.95 17.32
C SER A 37 11.69 -1.58 16.36
N SER A 38 12.98 -1.39 16.66
CA SER A 38 14.14 -2.04 16.04
C SER A 38 14.52 -3.38 16.69
N ARG A 39 13.83 -3.81 17.76
CA ARG A 39 14.22 -4.95 18.62
C ARG A 39 14.53 -6.26 17.89
N LEU A 40 13.83 -6.55 16.79
CA LEU A 40 14.01 -7.78 16.00
C LEU A 40 14.65 -7.51 14.63
N ALA A 41 15.00 -6.27 14.33
CA ALA A 41 15.60 -5.89 13.06
C ALA A 41 17.13 -6.07 13.13
N LYS A 42 17.73 -6.51 12.01
CA LYS A 42 19.18 -6.56 11.86
C LYS A 42 19.68 -5.15 11.51
N MET A 43 20.10 -4.40 12.52
CA MET A 43 20.54 -3.02 12.35
C MET A 43 22.04 -2.93 12.08
N LEU A 44 22.46 -1.81 11.48
CA LEU A 44 23.87 -1.48 11.33
C LEU A 44 24.51 -1.22 12.70
N PRO A 45 25.84 -1.41 12.87
CA PRO A 45 26.52 -1.22 14.15
C PRO A 45 26.33 0.16 14.79
N ASP A 46 26.11 1.19 13.98
CA ASP A 46 26.00 2.61 14.35
C ASP A 46 24.56 3.15 14.29
N PHE A 47 23.57 2.26 14.25
CA PHE A 47 22.16 2.65 14.20
C PHE A 47 21.71 3.39 15.48
N ASP A 48 20.99 4.50 15.32
CA ASP A 48 20.62 5.44 16.40
C ASP A 48 19.15 5.36 16.84
N ASP A 49 18.45 4.25 16.55
CA ASP A 49 17.03 4.03 16.85
C ASP A 49 16.05 5.02 16.17
N LYS A 50 16.49 5.75 15.14
CA LYS A 50 15.62 6.65 14.36
C LYS A 50 15.36 6.13 12.94
N VAL A 51 14.16 6.39 12.44
CA VAL A 51 13.76 6.02 11.08
C VAL A 51 13.46 7.28 10.28
N VAL A 52 14.13 7.43 9.14
CA VAL A 52 13.81 8.47 8.16
C VAL A 52 12.59 8.04 7.37
N PHE A 53 11.51 8.83 7.45
CA PHE A 53 10.33 8.61 6.63
C PHE A 53 10.46 9.33 5.29
N PHE A 54 10.73 8.57 4.23
CA PHE A 54 10.88 9.08 2.87
C PHE A 54 10.15 8.19 1.87
N GLY A 55 9.63 8.79 0.79
CA GLY A 55 9.02 8.06 -0.33
C GLY A 55 7.49 8.10 -0.41
N LEU A 56 6.77 8.57 0.62
CA LEU A 56 5.30 8.62 0.61
C LEU A 56 4.74 9.41 -0.57
N GLN A 57 5.31 10.58 -0.88
CA GLN A 57 4.88 11.39 -2.03
C GLN A 57 5.04 10.62 -3.36
N GLY A 58 6.15 9.90 -3.52
CA GLY A 58 6.41 9.08 -4.69
C GLY A 58 5.40 7.93 -4.80
N PHE A 59 5.14 7.24 -3.69
CA PHE A 59 4.11 6.19 -3.63
C PHE A 59 2.72 6.70 -4.01
N ILE A 60 2.32 7.86 -3.50
CA ILE A 60 1.03 8.48 -3.84
C ILE A 60 0.96 8.80 -5.33
N LYS A 61 1.95 9.53 -5.88
CA LYS A 61 1.93 9.95 -7.28
C LYS A 61 2.01 8.75 -8.23
N HIS A 62 2.99 7.88 -8.01
CA HIS A 62 3.26 6.79 -8.94
C HIS A 62 2.29 5.61 -8.78
N PHE A 63 2.14 5.10 -7.55
CA PHE A 63 1.34 3.90 -7.32
C PHE A 63 -0.14 4.24 -7.20
N LEU A 64 -0.55 5.13 -6.30
CA LEU A 64 -1.98 5.39 -6.07
C LEU A 64 -2.66 6.17 -7.21
N ILE A 65 -1.92 7.03 -7.92
CA ILE A 65 -2.49 7.83 -9.02
C ILE A 65 -2.14 7.22 -10.38
N ASP A 66 -0.87 7.18 -10.78
CA ASP A 66 -0.51 6.81 -12.16
C ASP A 66 -0.83 5.34 -12.47
N THR A 67 -0.42 4.42 -11.59
CA THR A 67 -0.63 2.97 -11.79
C THR A 67 -2.12 2.61 -11.81
N TRP A 68 -2.95 3.23 -10.96
CA TRP A 68 -4.40 3.02 -10.97
C TRP A 68 -5.10 3.64 -12.18
N ASN A 69 -4.67 4.83 -12.60
CA ASN A 69 -5.18 5.45 -13.82
C ASN A 69 -4.88 4.59 -15.04
N GLU A 70 -3.65 4.12 -15.18
CA GLU A 70 -3.25 3.25 -16.29
C GLU A 70 -3.87 1.86 -16.21
N GLY A 71 -3.87 1.22 -15.04
CA GLY A 71 -4.26 -0.18 -14.87
C GLY A 71 -5.75 -0.43 -14.70
N PHE A 72 -6.53 0.61 -14.34
CA PHE A 72 -7.95 0.46 -14.01
C PHE A 72 -8.81 1.61 -14.56
N PHE A 73 -8.64 2.85 -14.10
CA PHE A 73 -9.64 3.91 -14.36
C PHE A 73 -9.72 4.36 -15.82
N LYS A 74 -8.61 4.35 -16.58
CA LYS A 74 -8.59 4.70 -18.00
C LYS A 74 -8.75 3.48 -18.92
N GLN A 75 -9.00 2.29 -18.37
CA GLN A 75 -9.22 1.10 -19.18
C GLN A 75 -10.67 1.06 -19.71
N PRO A 76 -10.90 0.53 -20.92
CA PRO A 76 -12.26 0.29 -21.42
C PRO A 76 -13.02 -0.64 -20.49
N LYS A 77 -14.33 -0.40 -20.30
CA LYS A 77 -15.17 -1.26 -19.44
C LYS A 77 -15.32 -2.70 -19.95
N GLN A 78 -15.13 -2.90 -21.26
CA GLN A 78 -15.22 -4.21 -21.91
C GLN A 78 -13.94 -5.05 -21.74
N LYS A 79 -12.90 -4.48 -21.16
CA LYS A 79 -11.65 -5.17 -20.83
C LYS A 79 -11.78 -5.87 -19.48
#